data_AF-A0A3D8K1S9-F1
#
_entry.id   AF-A0A3D8K1S9-F1
#
_cell.length_a   1.000
_cell.length_b   1.000
_cell.length_c   1.000
_cell.angle_alpha   90.00
_cell.angle_beta   90.00
_cell.angle_gamma   90.00
#
_symmetry.space_group_name_H-M   'P 1'
#
loop_
_entity.id
_entity.type
_entity.pdbx_description
1 polymer ?
#
loop_
_entity_poly.entity_id
_entity_poly.type
_entity_poly.pdbx_seq_one_letter_code
_entity_poly.pdbx_strand_id
1 'polypeptide(L)'
;MASNVLDSHAIAGDGCLRINGVVLDADAISAESAHHADAFDPLDAARRALAVRELLRQRAFALGLIDQDEPIDDDALDRLLACELTHVPMPDTDACRHYYERNAARFRRNDIVYASHILFAVTDGVPLSALRRHAEAALAGVLAAPETFEDVARRMSNCPSSGVGGSLGQLMRGDTVPEFESAVFGTREAGLLPRLVNTRFGFHIVRVDRRVEGDTVPFSDVADAIAAFLSKQVRLRATRQYLTVLAGGAQVDGVELGGTDNPLVQ
;
A
#
# COMPACT_ATOMS: atom_id res chain seq x y z
N MET A 1 27.96 55.87 -8.70
CA MET A 1 26.67 55.57 -8.03
C MET A 1 25.84 54.79 -9.04
N ALA A 2 26.19 53.52 -9.28
CA ALA A 2 25.66 52.36 -8.54
C ALA A 2 24.16 52.16 -8.79
N SER A 3 23.80 51.16 -9.59
CA SER A 3 22.92 50.03 -9.21
C SER A 3 22.38 49.36 -10.49
N ASN A 4 22.95 48.24 -10.93
CA ASN A 4 22.62 46.84 -10.58
C ASN A 4 21.20 46.41 -11.01
N VAL A 5 21.09 45.50 -11.99
CA VAL A 5 20.92 44.03 -11.84
C VAL A 5 19.42 43.68 -11.81
N LEU A 6 18.86 42.90 -12.75
CA LEU A 6 19.22 41.53 -13.12
C LEU A 6 19.08 41.27 -14.62
N ASP A 7 20.12 40.66 -15.18
CA ASP A 7 20.09 39.90 -16.42
C ASP A 7 18.98 38.85 -16.37
N SER A 8 18.04 38.99 -17.30
CA SER A 8 17.26 37.86 -17.80
C SER A 8 18.23 36.90 -18.50
N HIS A 9 18.73 35.90 -17.78
CA HIS A 9 19.35 34.73 -18.41
C HIS A 9 18.26 34.00 -19.20
N ALA A 10 18.18 34.38 -20.47
CA ALA A 10 17.51 33.64 -21.51
C ALA A 10 18.19 32.26 -21.64
N ILE A 11 17.64 31.24 -20.98
CA ILE A 11 17.91 29.84 -21.31
C ILE A 11 16.85 29.41 -22.33
N ALA A 12 16.99 29.91 -23.54
CA ALA A 12 16.32 29.39 -24.73
C ALA A 12 17.43 29.01 -25.71
N GLY A 13 17.98 27.81 -25.55
CA GLY A 13 19.06 27.28 -26.37
C GLY A 13 18.89 25.79 -26.59
N ASP A 14 18.32 25.44 -27.74
CA ASP A 14 18.26 24.13 -28.41
C ASP A 14 17.30 23.01 -27.96
N GLY A 15 16.63 23.10 -26.81
CA GLY A 15 15.64 22.08 -26.40
C GLY A 15 16.21 20.65 -26.21
N CYS A 16 17.52 20.53 -26.34
CA CYS A 16 18.32 19.32 -26.37
C CYS A 16 18.98 19.10 -25.01
N LEU A 17 19.11 17.83 -24.62
CA LEU A 17 19.75 17.40 -23.37
C LEU A 17 21.19 16.99 -23.66
N ARG A 18 22.16 17.41 -22.83
CA ARG A 18 23.56 16.98 -22.99
C ARG A 18 24.12 16.39 -21.70
N ILE A 19 24.79 15.24 -21.83
CA ILE A 19 25.39 14.50 -20.72
C ILE A 19 26.84 14.14 -21.08
N ASN A 20 27.82 14.78 -20.43
CA ASN A 20 29.25 14.58 -20.68
C ASN A 20 29.63 14.64 -22.18
N GLY A 21 29.01 15.56 -22.92
CA GLY A 21 29.22 15.74 -24.36
C GLY A 21 28.35 14.88 -25.28
N VAL A 22 27.60 13.90 -24.76
CA VAL A 22 26.59 13.15 -25.53
C VAL A 22 25.33 13.99 -25.66
N VAL A 23 24.84 14.14 -26.89
CA VAL A 23 23.71 14.99 -27.26
C VAL A 23 22.48 14.11 -27.45
N LEU A 24 21.43 14.37 -26.67
CA LEU A 24 20.12 13.72 -26.73
C LEU A 24 19.12 14.72 -27.31
N ASP A 25 18.75 14.50 -28.56
CA ASP A 25 17.95 15.43 -29.35
C ASP A 25 16.48 15.52 -28.91
N ALA A 26 15.75 16.46 -29.52
CA ALA A 26 14.34 16.68 -29.22
C ALA A 26 13.45 15.48 -29.56
N ASP A 27 13.83 14.67 -30.55
CA ASP A 27 13.08 13.49 -30.98
C ASP A 27 13.18 12.39 -29.91
N ALA A 28 14.38 12.16 -29.36
CA ALA A 28 14.59 11.24 -28.25
C ALA A 28 13.82 11.67 -27.00
N ILE A 29 13.83 12.97 -26.67
CA ILE A 29 13.07 13.53 -25.54
C ILE A 29 11.57 13.34 -25.76
N SER A 30 11.08 13.63 -26.97
CA SER A 30 9.66 13.46 -27.32
C SER A 30 9.24 12.00 -27.24
N ALA A 31 10.06 11.07 -27.74
CA ALA A 31 9.80 9.64 -27.67
C ALA A 31 9.71 9.14 -26.22
N GLU A 32 10.65 9.54 -25.36
CA GLU A 32 10.62 9.18 -23.94
C GLU A 32 9.40 9.81 -23.24
N SER A 33 8.99 11.04 -23.58
CA SER A 33 7.85 11.71 -22.94
C SER A 33 6.53 10.96 -23.07
N ALA A 34 6.38 10.13 -24.11
CA ALA A 34 5.21 9.27 -24.29
C ALA A 34 5.08 8.23 -23.16
N HIS A 35 6.18 7.85 -22.51
CA HIS A 35 6.20 6.94 -21.36
C HIS A 35 5.88 7.64 -20.03
N HIS A 36 5.85 8.98 -20.01
CA HIS A 36 5.61 9.80 -18.83
C HIS A 36 4.36 10.69 -18.99
N ALA A 37 3.38 10.25 -19.78
CA ALA A 37 2.17 11.02 -20.08
C ALA A 37 1.35 11.42 -18.84
N ASP A 38 1.43 10.63 -17.77
CA ASP A 38 0.73 10.89 -16.50
C ASP A 38 1.50 11.83 -15.56
N ALA A 39 2.73 12.23 -15.92
CA ALA A 39 3.51 13.17 -15.14
C ALA A 39 2.97 14.60 -15.26
N PHE A 40 3.18 15.41 -14.22
CA PHE A 40 2.82 16.83 -14.24
C PHE A 40 3.52 17.59 -15.38
N ASP A 41 4.78 17.27 -15.63
CA ASP A 41 5.55 17.74 -16.80
C ASP A 41 6.22 16.52 -17.47
N PRO A 42 5.59 15.94 -18.52
CA PRO A 42 6.13 14.77 -19.22
C PRO A 42 7.47 15.01 -19.90
N LEU A 43 7.74 16.23 -20.36
CA LEU A 43 9.00 16.57 -21.04
C LEU A 43 10.15 16.69 -20.04
N ASP A 44 9.92 17.29 -18.87
CA ASP A 44 10.91 17.31 -17.80
C ASP A 44 11.18 15.89 -17.26
N ALA A 45 10.13 15.09 -17.03
CA ALA A 45 10.26 13.69 -16.64
C ALA A 45 11.09 12.87 -17.66
N ALA A 46 10.83 13.06 -18.95
CA ALA A 46 11.60 12.44 -20.03
C ALA A 46 13.08 12.85 -20.01
N ARG A 47 13.37 14.15 -19.89
CA ARG A 47 14.76 14.64 -19.81
C ARG A 47 15.50 14.03 -18.63
N ARG A 48 14.87 13.93 -17.46
CA ARG A 48 15.47 13.32 -16.27
C ARG A 48 15.72 11.82 -16.47
N ALA A 49 14.75 11.10 -17.01
CA ALA A 49 14.88 9.67 -17.27
C ALA A 49 16.03 9.39 -18.24
N LEU A 50 16.10 10.13 -19.34
CA LEU A 50 17.18 10.02 -20.32
C LEU A 50 18.54 10.39 -19.74
N ALA A 51 18.61 11.46 -18.95
CA ALA A 51 19.86 11.87 -18.31
C ALA A 51 20.40 10.81 -17.35
N VAL A 52 19.55 10.24 -16.50
CA VAL A 52 19.93 9.15 -15.59
C VAL A 52 20.35 7.91 -16.38
N ARG A 53 19.59 7.54 -17.42
CA ARG A 53 19.91 6.38 -18.28
C ARG A 53 21.27 6.54 -18.95
N GLU A 54 21.57 7.72 -19.48
CA GLU A 54 22.84 8.00 -20.13
C GLU A 54 24.01 8.03 -19.14
N LEU A 55 23.84 8.63 -17.95
CA LEU A 55 24.86 8.58 -16.89
C LEU A 55 25.21 7.15 -16.48
N LEU A 56 24.19 6.30 -16.31
CA LEU A 56 24.37 4.89 -15.97
C LEU A 56 25.04 4.11 -17.11
N ARG A 57 24.63 4.36 -18.37
CA ARG A 57 25.23 3.74 -19.56
C ARG A 57 26.71 4.10 -19.69
N GLN A 58 27.07 5.38 -19.56
CA GLN A 58 28.46 5.83 -19.59
C GLN A 58 29.30 5.17 -18.50
N ARG A 59 28.73 5.01 -17.29
CA ARG A 59 29.43 4.31 -16.21
C ARG A 59 29.56 2.81 -16.49
N ALA A 60 28.53 2.16 -17.01
CA ALA A 60 28.58 0.75 -17.40
C ALA A 60 29.67 0.52 -18.47
N PHE A 61 29.77 1.39 -19.47
CA PHE A 61 30.85 1.35 -20.47
C PHE A 61 32.24 1.55 -19.83
N ALA A 62 32.38 2.52 -18.93
CA ALA A 62 33.65 2.77 -18.24
C ALA A 62 34.12 1.58 -17.39
N LEU A 63 33.19 0.74 -16.92
CA LEU A 63 33.48 -0.51 -16.20
C LEU A 63 33.63 -1.74 -17.12
N GLY A 64 33.46 -1.58 -18.44
CA GLY A 64 33.51 -2.68 -19.41
C GLY A 64 32.34 -3.65 -19.31
N LEU A 65 31.17 -3.19 -18.87
CA LEU A 65 29.97 -4.03 -18.75
C LEU A 65 29.17 -4.11 -20.05
N ILE A 66 29.30 -3.09 -20.91
CA ILE A 66 28.65 -2.91 -22.21
C ILE A 66 29.63 -2.27 -23.19
N ASP A 67 29.33 -2.35 -24.49
CA ASP A 67 30.08 -1.66 -25.55
C ASP A 67 29.73 -0.15 -25.65
N GLN A 68 30.56 0.63 -26.37
CA GLN A 68 30.52 2.11 -26.37
C GLN A 68 29.15 2.71 -26.74
N ASP A 69 28.42 2.10 -27.67
CA ASP A 69 27.13 2.60 -28.17
C ASP A 69 25.96 1.66 -27.81
N GLU A 70 26.23 0.66 -26.98
CA GLU A 70 25.23 -0.29 -26.53
C GLU A 70 24.30 0.37 -25.49
N PRO A 71 22.97 0.24 -25.62
CA PRO A 71 22.04 0.70 -24.59
C PRO A 71 22.20 -0.13 -23.32
N ILE A 72 22.02 0.51 -22.15
CA ILE A 72 22.00 -0.22 -20.88
C ILE A 72 20.66 -0.95 -20.73
N ASP A 73 20.72 -2.27 -20.61
CA ASP A 73 19.58 -3.13 -20.29
C ASP A 73 19.51 -3.45 -18.79
N ASP A 74 18.50 -4.22 -18.38
CA ASP A 74 18.26 -4.55 -16.97
C ASP A 74 19.39 -5.40 -16.37
N ASP A 75 20.00 -6.33 -17.12
CA ASP A 75 21.11 -7.16 -16.63
C ASP A 75 22.40 -6.34 -16.45
N ALA A 76 22.73 -5.49 -17.43
CA ALA A 76 23.86 -4.57 -17.34
C ALA A 76 23.69 -3.58 -16.18
N LEU A 77 22.47 -3.10 -15.94
CA LEU A 77 22.17 -2.24 -14.80
C LEU A 77 22.36 -2.97 -13.46
N ASP A 78 21.87 -4.20 -13.35
CA ASP A 78 22.03 -5.01 -12.13
C ASP A 78 23.52 -5.30 -11.84
N ARG A 79 24.29 -5.63 -12.88
CA ARG A 79 25.75 -5.81 -12.80
C ARG A 79 26.47 -4.52 -12.42
N LEU A 80 26.09 -3.38 -13.01
CA LEU A 80 26.62 -2.06 -12.67
C LEU A 80 26.40 -1.74 -11.19
N LEU A 81 25.16 -1.88 -10.71
CA LEU A 81 24.83 -1.62 -9.31
C LEU A 81 25.54 -2.59 -8.37
N ALA A 82 25.74 -3.85 -8.76
CA ALA A 82 26.52 -4.81 -7.97
C ALA A 82 28.01 -4.42 -7.87
N CYS A 83 28.60 -3.89 -8.95
CA CYS A 83 30.00 -3.42 -8.97
C CYS A 83 30.20 -2.12 -8.18
N GLU A 84 29.23 -1.21 -8.19
CA GLU A 84 29.36 0.11 -7.54
C GLU A 84 28.90 0.10 -6.08
N LEU A 85 27.84 -0.65 -5.77
CA LEU A 85 27.26 -0.70 -4.42
C LEU A 85 27.87 -1.85 -3.60
N THR A 86 29.19 -1.87 -3.47
CA THR A 86 29.94 -2.95 -2.79
C THR A 86 29.85 -2.90 -1.25
N HIS A 87 29.53 -1.73 -0.69
CA HIS A 87 29.48 -1.49 0.76
C HIS A 87 28.11 -1.04 1.24
N VAL A 88 27.06 -1.76 0.83
CA VAL A 88 25.70 -1.54 1.34
C VAL A 88 25.58 -2.27 2.69
N PRO A 89 25.30 -1.57 3.81
CA PRO A 89 25.18 -2.22 5.10
C PRO A 89 23.97 -3.15 5.10
N MET A 90 24.20 -4.42 5.45
CA MET A 90 23.10 -5.37 5.64
C MET A 90 22.47 -5.15 7.01
N PRO A 91 21.13 -5.18 7.11
CA PRO A 91 20.47 -5.13 8.41
C PRO A 91 20.84 -6.37 9.22
N ASP A 92 21.40 -6.14 10.41
CA ASP A 92 21.68 -7.20 11.36
C ASP A 92 20.42 -7.60 12.14
N THR A 93 20.55 -8.62 12.98
CA THR A 93 19.44 -9.12 13.81
C THR A 93 18.89 -8.05 14.75
N ASP A 94 19.74 -7.15 15.26
CA ASP A 94 19.33 -6.09 16.19
C ASP A 94 18.51 -5.02 15.47
N ALA A 95 18.91 -4.61 14.26
CA ALA A 95 18.13 -3.71 13.41
C ALA A 95 16.76 -4.31 13.07
N CYS A 96 16.72 -5.62 12.75
CA CYS A 96 15.47 -6.33 12.46
C CYS A 96 14.56 -6.38 13.69
N ARG A 97 15.13 -6.67 14.88
CA ARG A 97 14.40 -6.69 16.15
C ARG A 97 13.84 -5.31 16.50
N HIS A 98 14.64 -4.27 16.37
CA HIS A 98 14.21 -2.89 16.61
C HIS A 98 13.06 -2.49 15.69
N TYR A 99 13.14 -2.87 14.41
CA TYR A 99 12.04 -2.64 13.47
C TYR A 99 10.77 -3.39 13.89
N TYR A 100 10.89 -4.67 14.26
CA TYR A 100 9.77 -5.49 14.75
C TYR A 100 9.08 -4.85 15.97
N GLU A 101 9.85 -4.46 16.97
CA GLU A 101 9.33 -3.88 18.22
C GLU A 101 8.64 -2.53 17.97
N ARG A 102 9.24 -1.66 17.16
CA ARG A 102 8.65 -0.37 16.78
C ARG A 102 7.39 -0.49 15.94
N ASN A 103 7.18 -1.64 15.30
CA ASN A 103 6.06 -1.91 14.41
C ASN A 103 5.20 -3.09 14.87
N ALA A 104 5.20 -3.41 16.17
CA ALA A 104 4.56 -4.61 16.72
C ALA A 104 3.08 -4.78 16.31
N ALA A 105 2.35 -3.68 16.14
CA ALA A 105 0.97 -3.70 15.67
C ALA A 105 0.79 -4.30 14.27
N ARG A 106 1.80 -4.20 13.40
CA ARG A 106 1.79 -4.79 12.04
C ARG A 106 2.06 -6.29 12.07
N PHE A 107 2.67 -6.79 13.15
CA PHE A 107 3.00 -8.19 13.35
C PHE A 107 2.02 -8.84 14.32
N ARG A 108 0.74 -8.52 14.19
CA ARG A 108 -0.34 -9.16 14.94
C ARG A 108 -1.29 -9.82 13.96
N ARG A 109 -1.66 -11.06 14.22
CA ARG A 109 -2.73 -11.74 13.47
C ARG A 109 -4.06 -11.01 13.74
N ASN A 110 -4.97 -11.05 12.77
CA ASN A 110 -6.29 -10.47 12.96
C ASN A 110 -7.09 -11.25 14.00
N ASP A 111 -7.95 -10.54 14.73
CA ASP A 111 -8.95 -11.18 15.56
C ASP A 111 -9.93 -11.95 14.67
N ILE A 112 -10.30 -13.15 15.11
CA ILE A 112 -11.28 -13.98 14.44
C ILE A 112 -12.51 -14.08 15.33
N VAL A 113 -13.68 -13.85 14.74
CA VAL A 113 -14.96 -13.97 15.44
C VAL A 113 -15.85 -14.95 14.70
N TYR A 114 -16.38 -15.93 15.42
CA TYR A 114 -17.46 -16.78 14.92
C TYR A 114 -18.77 -16.15 15.39
N ALA A 115 -19.67 -15.90 14.44
CA ALA A 115 -20.95 -15.27 14.74
C ALA A 115 -22.09 -15.89 13.95
N SER A 116 -23.28 -15.73 14.50
CA SER A 116 -24.55 -16.12 13.89
C SER A 116 -25.48 -14.91 13.91
N HIS A 117 -26.38 -14.81 12.94
CA HIS A 117 -27.34 -13.72 12.87
C HIS A 117 -28.73 -14.14 12.38
N ILE A 118 -29.71 -13.30 12.72
CA ILE A 118 -31.08 -13.33 12.19
C ILE A 118 -31.31 -11.99 11.52
N LEU A 119 -31.50 -11.99 10.21
CA LEU A 119 -31.72 -10.78 9.41
C LEU A 119 -33.21 -10.56 9.18
N PHE A 120 -33.70 -9.38 9.55
CA PHE A 120 -34.97 -8.84 9.13
C PHE A 120 -34.70 -7.79 8.04
N ALA A 121 -34.81 -8.22 6.78
CA ALA A 121 -34.40 -7.44 5.63
C ALA A 121 -35.39 -6.29 5.35
N VAL A 122 -34.86 -5.13 4.98
CA VAL A 122 -35.70 -4.04 4.43
C VAL A 122 -36.12 -4.45 3.02
N THR A 123 -37.42 -4.51 2.78
CA THR A 123 -38.01 -4.80 1.47
C THR A 123 -39.04 -3.75 1.11
N ASP A 124 -39.28 -3.59 -0.20
CA ASP A 124 -40.30 -2.68 -0.69
C ASP A 124 -41.69 -3.15 -0.23
N GLY A 125 -42.42 -2.28 0.46
CA GLY A 125 -43.79 -2.53 0.92
C GLY A 125 -43.95 -2.86 2.40
N VAL A 126 -42.86 -3.07 3.16
CA VAL A 126 -42.95 -3.21 4.63
C VAL A 126 -42.53 -1.91 5.32
N PRO A 127 -43.42 -1.28 6.13
CA PRO A 127 -43.04 -0.11 6.90
C PRO A 127 -41.90 -0.43 7.87
N LEU A 128 -40.81 0.36 7.85
CA LEU A 128 -39.63 0.16 8.71
C LEU A 128 -40.00 0.04 10.20
N SER A 129 -40.98 0.80 10.67
CA SER A 129 -41.43 0.72 12.07
C SER A 129 -42.05 -0.63 12.41
N ALA A 130 -42.75 -1.26 11.47
CA ALA A 130 -43.36 -2.58 11.68
C ALA A 130 -42.27 -3.67 11.65
N LEU A 131 -41.33 -3.58 10.71
CA LEU A 131 -40.18 -4.47 10.62
C LEU A 131 -39.34 -4.42 11.91
N ARG A 132 -39.07 -3.20 12.40
CA ARG A 132 -38.33 -3.01 13.66
C ARG A 132 -39.04 -3.63 14.85
N ARG A 133 -40.34 -3.39 15.03
CA ARG A 133 -41.11 -4.01 16.13
C ARG A 133 -41.07 -5.53 16.06
N HIS A 134 -41.14 -6.09 14.85
CA HIS A 134 -41.05 -7.53 14.64
C HIS A 134 -39.67 -8.07 15.06
N ALA A 135 -38.59 -7.39 14.63
CA ALA A 135 -37.23 -7.74 15.03
C ALA A 135 -36.99 -7.59 16.55
N GLU A 136 -37.54 -6.54 17.18
CA GLU A 136 -37.45 -6.32 18.63
C GLU A 136 -38.19 -7.42 19.42
N ALA A 137 -39.35 -7.86 18.94
CA ALA A 137 -40.08 -8.97 19.56
C ALA A 137 -39.30 -10.30 19.45
N ALA A 138 -38.72 -10.58 18.28
CA ALA A 138 -37.87 -11.75 18.10
C ALA A 138 -36.61 -11.69 19.00
N LEU A 139 -35.98 -10.52 19.11
CA LEU A 139 -34.84 -10.31 20.00
C LEU A 139 -35.22 -10.56 21.46
N ALA A 140 -36.36 -10.03 21.92
CA ALA A 140 -36.83 -10.26 23.28
C ALA A 140 -37.08 -11.74 23.58
N GLY A 141 -37.65 -12.49 22.62
CA GLY A 141 -37.85 -13.93 22.74
C GLY A 141 -36.54 -14.69 22.86
N VAL A 142 -35.56 -14.39 22.00
CA VAL A 142 -34.26 -15.07 22.00
C VAL A 142 -33.39 -14.63 23.17
N LEU A 143 -33.54 -13.42 23.70
CA LEU A 143 -32.91 -13.02 24.97
C LEU A 143 -33.46 -13.80 26.17
N ALA A 144 -34.77 -14.10 26.17
CA ALA A 144 -35.41 -14.87 27.23
C ALA A 144 -35.10 -16.37 27.16
N ALA A 145 -34.90 -16.89 25.95
CA ALA A 145 -34.56 -18.30 25.69
C ALA A 145 -33.49 -18.43 24.59
N PRO A 146 -32.19 -18.19 24.91
CA PRO A 146 -31.10 -18.17 23.93
C PRO A 146 -30.92 -19.47 23.13
N GLU A 147 -31.34 -20.62 23.69
CA GLU A 147 -31.34 -21.93 23.05
C GLU A 147 -32.28 -22.03 21.84
N THR A 148 -33.20 -21.07 21.67
CA THR A 148 -34.15 -21.03 20.55
C THR A 148 -33.59 -20.29 19.33
N PHE A 149 -32.40 -19.70 19.43
CA PHE A 149 -31.84 -18.82 18.41
C PHE A 149 -31.85 -19.45 17.02
N GLU A 150 -31.33 -20.67 16.88
CA GLU A 150 -31.20 -21.37 15.60
C GLU A 150 -32.57 -21.64 14.96
N ASP A 151 -33.58 -21.95 15.76
CA ASP A 151 -34.94 -22.19 15.27
C ASP A 151 -35.63 -20.88 14.87
N VAL A 152 -35.39 -19.79 15.60
CA VAL A 152 -35.84 -18.47 15.20
C VAL A 152 -35.13 -18.04 13.91
N ALA A 153 -33.83 -18.30 13.78
CA ALA A 153 -33.06 -18.00 12.57
C ALA A 153 -33.62 -18.74 11.35
N ARG A 154 -33.85 -20.06 11.45
CA ARG A 154 -34.45 -20.87 10.38
C ARG A 154 -35.83 -20.37 9.94
N ARG A 155 -36.64 -19.93 10.90
CA ARG A 155 -38.04 -19.54 10.65
C ARG A 155 -38.21 -18.10 10.17
N MET A 156 -37.39 -17.19 10.69
CA MET A 156 -37.64 -15.75 10.56
C MET A 156 -36.56 -14.98 9.80
N SER A 157 -35.35 -15.53 9.67
CA SER A 157 -34.26 -14.81 9.00
C SER A 157 -34.46 -14.78 7.48
N ASN A 158 -34.28 -13.60 6.90
CA ASN A 158 -34.24 -13.40 5.45
C ASN A 158 -32.87 -13.66 4.82
N CYS A 159 -31.85 -14.00 5.63
CA CYS A 159 -30.52 -14.34 5.13
C CYS A 159 -30.46 -15.84 4.74
N PRO A 160 -29.75 -16.22 3.65
CA PRO A 160 -29.52 -17.63 3.31
C PRO A 160 -28.87 -18.46 4.42
N SER A 161 -28.15 -17.83 5.35
CA SER A 161 -27.59 -18.50 6.54
C SER A 161 -28.68 -19.12 7.43
N SER A 162 -29.95 -18.76 7.28
CA SER A 162 -31.09 -19.39 7.95
C SER A 162 -31.09 -20.91 7.80
N GLY A 163 -30.68 -21.44 6.63
CA GLY A 163 -30.57 -22.88 6.38
C GLY A 163 -29.59 -23.62 7.29
N VAL A 164 -28.62 -22.90 7.86
CA VAL A 164 -27.64 -23.41 8.84
C VAL A 164 -27.81 -22.77 10.21
N GLY A 165 -29.04 -22.35 10.55
CA GLY A 165 -29.35 -21.79 11.88
C GLY A 165 -28.82 -20.36 12.08
N GLY A 166 -28.54 -19.63 11.00
CA GLY A 166 -28.06 -18.25 11.04
C GLY A 166 -26.53 -18.12 11.11
N SER A 167 -25.78 -19.22 11.10
CA SER A 167 -24.32 -19.21 11.20
C SER A 167 -23.66 -18.49 10.02
N LEU A 168 -22.75 -17.56 10.33
CA LEU A 168 -21.89 -16.88 9.35
C LEU A 168 -20.50 -17.51 9.29
N GLY A 169 -20.22 -18.50 10.14
CA GLY A 169 -18.89 -19.10 10.23
C GLY A 169 -17.86 -18.12 10.78
N GLN A 170 -16.67 -18.14 10.19
CA GLN A 170 -15.53 -17.34 10.61
C GLN A 170 -15.60 -15.93 9.98
N LEU A 171 -15.48 -14.90 10.81
CA LEU A 171 -15.42 -13.50 10.38
C LEU A 171 -14.11 -12.84 10.84
N MET A 172 -13.51 -12.08 9.93
CA MET A 172 -12.41 -11.14 10.13
C MET A 172 -12.89 -9.70 9.87
N ARG A 173 -12.10 -8.73 10.31
CA ARG A 173 -12.34 -7.33 9.93
C ARG A 173 -12.24 -7.17 8.41
N GLY A 174 -13.20 -6.50 7.80
CA GLY A 174 -13.36 -6.36 6.36
C GLY A 174 -14.36 -7.31 5.73
N ASP A 175 -14.75 -8.41 6.41
CA ASP A 175 -15.64 -9.42 5.81
C ASP A 175 -17.12 -9.00 5.78
N THR A 176 -17.49 -8.00 6.59
CA THR A 176 -18.88 -7.55 6.74
C THR A 176 -19.01 -6.04 6.59
N VAL A 177 -20.25 -5.55 6.48
CA VAL A 177 -20.49 -4.10 6.41
C VAL A 177 -20.08 -3.40 7.72
N PRO A 178 -19.60 -2.15 7.67
CA PRO A 178 -19.00 -1.48 8.83
C PRO A 178 -19.88 -1.46 10.08
N GLU A 179 -21.20 -1.34 9.92
CA GLU A 179 -22.15 -1.29 11.04
C GLU A 179 -22.27 -2.65 11.74
N PHE A 180 -22.20 -3.75 10.99
CA PHE A 180 -22.21 -5.11 11.54
C PHE A 180 -20.86 -5.45 12.17
N GLU A 181 -19.77 -5.11 11.47
CA GLU A 181 -18.42 -5.29 11.98
C GLU A 181 -18.23 -4.58 13.31
N SER A 182 -18.66 -3.32 13.41
CA SER A 182 -18.55 -2.53 14.64
C SER A 182 -19.26 -3.20 15.82
N ALA A 183 -20.43 -3.80 15.60
CA ALA A 183 -21.16 -4.51 16.64
C ALA A 183 -20.46 -5.82 17.06
N VAL A 184 -20.02 -6.61 16.09
CA VAL A 184 -19.37 -7.91 16.32
C VAL A 184 -17.99 -7.72 16.93
N PHE A 185 -17.16 -6.82 16.43
CA PHE A 185 -15.80 -6.61 16.91
C PHE A 185 -15.69 -5.56 18.03
N GLY A 186 -16.74 -4.79 18.31
CA GLY A 186 -16.79 -3.82 19.41
C GLY A 186 -17.15 -4.43 20.76
N THR A 187 -17.74 -5.63 20.77
CA THR A 187 -18.04 -6.37 22.00
C THR A 187 -16.86 -7.28 22.35
N ARG A 188 -16.50 -7.41 23.63
CA ARG A 188 -15.43 -8.34 24.07
C ARG A 188 -15.96 -9.73 24.45
N GLU A 189 -17.20 -9.80 24.86
CA GLU A 189 -17.83 -11.02 25.33
C GLU A 189 -18.42 -11.83 24.16
N ALA A 190 -18.53 -13.15 24.37
CA ALA A 190 -19.34 -14.04 23.55
C ALA A 190 -20.78 -14.04 24.08
N GLY A 191 -21.73 -14.39 23.23
CA GLY A 191 -23.15 -14.43 23.55
C GLY A 191 -24.01 -13.55 22.65
N LEU A 192 -25.29 -13.48 22.99
CA LEU A 192 -26.29 -12.73 22.26
C LEU A 192 -26.14 -11.24 22.55
N LEU A 193 -26.09 -10.40 21.51
CA LEU A 193 -26.08 -8.96 21.70
C LEU A 193 -27.47 -8.49 22.17
N PRO A 194 -27.54 -7.61 23.19
CA PRO A 194 -28.80 -7.21 23.80
C PRO A 194 -29.60 -6.18 22.97
N ARG A 195 -29.12 -5.84 21.77
CA ARG A 195 -29.70 -4.82 20.90
C ARG A 195 -29.63 -5.26 19.45
N LEU A 196 -30.58 -4.77 18.65
CA LEU A 196 -30.54 -4.90 17.21
C LEU A 196 -29.35 -4.15 16.64
N VAL A 197 -28.66 -4.79 15.71
CA VAL A 197 -27.64 -4.16 14.89
C VAL A 197 -28.31 -3.69 13.61
N ASN A 198 -28.23 -2.39 13.33
CA ASN A 198 -28.85 -1.77 12.17
C ASN A 198 -27.81 -1.67 11.06
N THR A 199 -28.12 -2.15 9.87
CA THR A 199 -27.28 -1.99 8.69
C THR A 199 -28.13 -1.57 7.50
N ARG A 200 -27.49 -1.23 6.38
CA ARG A 200 -28.18 -0.97 5.10
C ARG A 200 -29.09 -2.12 4.63
N PHE A 201 -28.89 -3.34 5.14
CA PHE A 201 -29.72 -4.50 4.80
C PHE A 201 -30.95 -4.65 5.70
N GLY A 202 -30.99 -3.97 6.85
CA GLY A 202 -32.09 -4.03 7.82
C GLY A 202 -31.63 -4.27 9.24
N PHE A 203 -32.44 -5.00 10.00
CA PHE A 203 -32.23 -5.23 11.43
C PHE A 203 -31.67 -6.62 11.67
N HIS A 204 -30.60 -6.71 12.45
CA HIS A 204 -29.92 -7.97 12.74
C HIS A 204 -29.98 -8.25 14.24
N ILE A 205 -30.39 -9.48 14.59
CA ILE A 205 -30.10 -10.06 15.90
C ILE A 205 -28.79 -10.82 15.75
N VAL A 206 -27.81 -10.53 16.59
CA VAL A 206 -26.45 -11.06 16.43
C VAL A 206 -26.04 -11.82 17.68
N ARG A 207 -25.52 -13.03 17.49
CA ARG A 207 -24.88 -13.83 18.53
C ARG A 207 -23.43 -14.04 18.17
N VAL A 208 -22.54 -13.77 19.11
CA VAL A 208 -21.12 -14.08 18.98
C VAL A 208 -20.89 -15.44 19.62
N ASP A 209 -20.59 -16.44 18.79
CA ASP A 209 -20.46 -17.83 19.23
C ASP A 209 -19.09 -18.08 19.88
N ARG A 210 -18.02 -17.54 19.28
CA ARG A 210 -16.65 -17.69 19.77
C ARG A 210 -15.76 -16.55 19.28
N ARG A 211 -14.78 -16.16 20.08
CA ARG A 211 -13.70 -15.26 19.68
C ARG A 211 -12.36 -15.96 19.79
N VAL A 212 -11.47 -15.65 18.85
CA VAL A 212 -10.06 -15.99 18.92
C VAL A 212 -9.31 -14.69 18.75
N GLU A 213 -8.71 -14.21 19.84
CA GLU A 213 -7.90 -13.00 19.78
C GLU A 213 -6.70 -13.24 18.88
N GLY A 214 -6.43 -12.24 18.05
CA GLY A 214 -5.17 -12.17 17.33
C GLY A 214 -4.02 -12.07 18.32
N ASP A 215 -2.97 -12.83 18.09
CA ASP A 215 -1.74 -12.76 18.85
C ASP A 215 -0.62 -12.16 18.01
N THR A 216 0.43 -11.78 18.70
CA THR A 216 1.63 -11.27 18.07
C THR A 216 2.35 -12.42 17.36
N VAL A 217 2.66 -12.22 16.08
CA VAL A 217 3.45 -13.14 15.26
C VAL A 217 4.88 -13.13 15.81
N PRO A 218 5.44 -14.27 16.25
CA PRO A 218 6.78 -14.33 16.81
C PRO A 218 7.83 -13.73 15.87
N PHE A 219 8.84 -13.04 16.43
CA PHE A 219 9.93 -12.47 15.65
C PHE A 219 10.62 -13.50 14.76
N SER A 220 10.78 -14.75 15.24
CA SER A 220 11.36 -15.85 14.47
C SER A 220 10.67 -16.09 13.13
N ASP A 221 9.36 -15.89 13.09
CA ASP A 221 8.52 -16.23 11.94
C ASP A 221 8.56 -15.12 10.88
N VAL A 222 9.00 -13.92 11.25
CA VAL A 222 9.03 -12.72 10.39
C VAL A 222 10.43 -12.13 10.21
N ALA A 223 11.45 -12.65 10.90
CA ALA A 223 12.81 -12.12 10.89
C ALA A 223 13.37 -12.01 9.46
N ASP A 224 13.25 -13.06 8.66
CA ASP A 224 13.76 -13.09 7.28
C ASP A 224 13.00 -12.11 6.38
N ALA A 225 11.69 -12.00 6.56
CA ALA A 225 10.87 -11.05 5.81
C ALA A 225 11.23 -9.59 6.16
N ILE A 226 11.50 -9.30 7.44
CA ILE A 226 11.98 -8.00 7.90
C ILE A 226 13.37 -7.71 7.34
N ALA A 227 14.29 -8.67 7.40
CA ALA A 227 15.63 -8.51 6.85
C ALA A 227 15.59 -8.21 5.35
N ALA A 228 14.77 -8.93 4.58
CA ALA A 228 14.57 -8.67 3.15
C ALA A 228 13.99 -7.27 2.90
N PHE A 229 12.99 -6.86 3.68
CA PHE A 229 12.37 -5.54 3.58
C PHE A 229 13.39 -4.41 3.86
N LEU A 230 14.12 -4.51 4.98
CA LEU A 230 15.12 -3.51 5.36
C LEU A 230 16.27 -3.47 4.36
N SER A 231 16.73 -4.62 3.86
CA SER A 231 17.78 -4.70 2.83
C SER A 231 17.36 -3.98 1.55
N LYS A 232 16.11 -4.16 1.11
CA LYS A 232 15.55 -3.44 -0.03
C LYS A 232 15.54 -1.92 0.19
N GLN A 233 15.14 -1.47 1.38
CA GLN A 233 15.13 -0.04 1.72
C GLN A 233 16.54 0.57 1.73
N VAL A 234 17.51 -0.14 2.33
CA VAL A 234 18.90 0.33 2.37
C VAL A 234 19.48 0.36 0.96
N ARG A 235 19.26 -0.66 0.14
CA ARG A 235 19.71 -0.69 -1.26
C ARG A 235 19.12 0.45 -2.08
N LEU A 236 17.82 0.72 -1.96
CA LEU A 236 17.17 1.84 -2.65
C LEU A 236 17.81 3.18 -2.24
N ARG A 237 18.07 3.37 -0.94
CA ARG A 237 18.76 4.57 -0.45
C ARG A 237 20.19 4.68 -1.01
N ALA A 238 20.92 3.58 -1.06
CA ALA A 238 22.28 3.55 -1.62
C ALA A 238 22.27 3.88 -3.12
N THR A 239 21.33 3.32 -3.90
CA THR A 239 21.17 3.64 -5.33
C THR A 239 20.85 5.12 -5.53
N ARG A 240 19.92 5.69 -4.76
CA ARG A 240 19.59 7.13 -4.83
C ARG A 240 20.81 8.01 -4.52
N GLN A 241 21.58 7.64 -3.50
CA GLN A 241 22.82 8.35 -3.16
C GLN A 241 23.86 8.25 -4.27
N TYR A 242 24.02 7.06 -4.84
CA TYR A 242 24.94 6.81 -5.94
C TYR A 242 24.58 7.65 -7.18
N LEU A 243 23.31 7.69 -7.58
CA LEU A 243 22.86 8.56 -8.67
C LEU A 243 23.14 10.03 -8.41
N THR A 244 22.98 10.48 -7.16
CA THR A 244 23.30 11.87 -6.77
C THR A 244 24.79 12.17 -6.94
N VAL A 245 25.66 11.25 -6.52
CA VAL A 245 27.12 11.37 -6.69
C VAL A 245 27.49 11.34 -8.17
N LEU A 246 26.90 10.43 -8.94
CA LEU A 246 27.15 10.29 -10.38
C LEU A 246 26.75 11.55 -11.14
N ALA A 247 25.58 12.12 -10.85
CA ALA A 247 25.13 13.38 -11.43
C ALA A 247 26.01 14.57 -11.00
N GLY A 248 26.41 14.64 -9.73
CA GLY A 248 27.28 15.71 -9.23
C GLY A 248 28.70 15.71 -9.81
N GLY A 249 29.16 14.56 -10.33
CA GLY A 249 30.45 14.44 -11.02
C GLY A 249 30.37 14.64 -12.54
N ALA A 250 29.18 14.85 -13.10
CA ALA A 250 28.95 14.93 -14.54
C ALA A 250 28.68 16.36 -15.02
N GLN A 251 28.93 16.61 -16.30
CA GLN A 251 28.46 17.81 -17.01
C GLN A 251 27.06 17.52 -17.56
N VAL A 252 26.06 18.21 -17.02
CA VAL A 252 24.65 18.03 -17.36
C VAL A 252 24.07 19.38 -17.78
N ASP A 253 23.66 19.48 -19.03
CA ASP A 253 23.00 20.66 -19.58
C ASP A 253 21.59 20.30 -20.06
N GLY A 254 20.61 21.17 -19.76
CA GLY A 254 19.22 21.00 -20.21
C GLY A 254 18.31 20.22 -19.26
N VAL A 255 18.76 19.86 -18.06
CA VAL A 255 17.92 19.29 -16.98
C VAL A 255 18.55 19.50 -15.60
N GLU A 256 17.73 19.72 -14.58
CA GLU A 256 18.18 19.73 -13.19
C GLU A 256 17.98 18.36 -12.53
N LEU A 257 19.08 17.69 -12.18
CA LEU A 257 19.06 16.39 -11.49
C LEU A 257 19.17 16.52 -9.95
N GLY A 258 19.44 17.72 -9.43
CA GLY A 258 19.69 17.97 -8.01
C GLY A 258 18.74 19.00 -7.40
N GLY A 259 17.72 18.51 -6.68
CA GLY A 259 16.82 19.36 -5.88
C GLY A 259 16.10 18.51 -4.83
N THR A 260 16.10 18.98 -3.59
CA THR A 260 15.57 18.27 -2.39
C THR A 260 14.06 18.01 -2.39
N ASP A 261 13.34 18.45 -3.44
CA ASP A 261 11.88 18.30 -3.60
C ASP A 261 11.51 17.53 -4.88
N ASN A 262 12.34 16.58 -5.32
CA ASN A 262 12.11 15.89 -6.59
C ASN A 262 11.33 14.57 -6.47
N PRO A 263 10.39 14.26 -7.39
CA PRO A 263 9.63 13.01 -7.42
C PRO A 263 10.48 11.74 -7.66
N LEU A 264 11.79 11.88 -7.93
CA LEU A 264 12.75 10.76 -7.87
C LEU A 264 12.99 10.26 -6.42
N VAL A 265 12.51 11.02 -5.43
CA VAL A 265 12.70 10.80 -3.98
C VAL A 265 11.45 10.19 -3.32
N GLN A 266 10.30 10.13 -4.00
CA GLN A 266 9.13 9.40 -3.49
C GLN A 266 9.18 7.93 -3.92
#